data_AF-A0A3B8UL91-F1
#
_entry.id   AF-A0A3B8UL91-F1
#
_cell.length_a   1.000
_cell.length_b   1.000
_cell.length_c   1.000
_cell.angle_alpha   90.00
_cell.angle_beta   90.00
_cell.angle_gamma   90.00
#
_symmetry.space_group_name_H-M   'P 1'
#
loop_
_entity.id
_entity.type
_entity.pdbx_description
1 polymer ?
#
loop_
_entity_poly.entity_id
_entity_poly.type
_entity_poly.pdbx_seq_one_letter_code
_entity_poly.pdbx_strand_id
1 'polypeptide(L)'
;NLYYGNIKDIVNEKGLPKDISGKKDALVLILSITNKSEKEVKLLADFIPNVAMVGYPIGYYNQGYIYALDESEDLNMQSGETRKVAITFAVSNGLVRQERRKQFIKSDFYFDMSVYPIHKSIVFHGVEKV
;
A
#
# COMPACT_ATOMS: atom_id res chain seq x y z
N ASN A 1 -7.52 -5.13 -2.74
CA ASN A 1 -6.81 -6.42 -2.94
C ASN A 1 -5.36 -6.27 -2.57
N LEU A 2 -4.73 -7.30 -2.01
CA LEU A 2 -3.33 -7.30 -1.58
C LEU A 2 -2.53 -8.33 -2.39
N TYR A 3 -1.48 -7.85 -3.06
CA TYR A 3 -0.63 -8.63 -3.96
C TYR A 3 0.82 -8.65 -3.47
N TYR A 4 1.59 -9.68 -3.83
CA TYR A 4 3.03 -9.77 -3.62
C TYR A 4 3.75 -10.19 -4.89
N GLY A 5 4.78 -9.45 -5.27
CA GLY A 5 5.55 -9.74 -6.48
C GLY A 5 6.40 -8.55 -6.89
N ASN A 6 6.96 -8.60 -8.09
CA ASN A 6 7.61 -7.44 -8.67
C ASN A 6 6.55 -6.35 -8.88
N ILE A 7 6.86 -5.12 -8.51
CA ILE A 7 5.91 -4.02 -8.66
C ILE A 7 5.43 -3.84 -10.11
N LYS A 8 6.31 -4.10 -11.09
CA LYS A 8 6.02 -3.98 -12.53
C LYS A 8 5.08 -5.06 -13.06
N ASP A 9 4.99 -6.19 -12.36
CA ASP A 9 4.09 -7.29 -12.73
C ASP A 9 2.67 -7.05 -12.17
N ILE A 10 2.52 -6.13 -11.21
CA ILE A 10 1.26 -5.88 -10.50
C ILE A 10 0.58 -4.60 -10.96
N VAL A 11 1.34 -3.52 -11.20
CA VAL A 11 0.80 -2.23 -11.62
C VAL A 11 1.46 -1.73 -12.90
N ASN A 12 0.72 -0.97 -13.70
CA ASN A 12 1.27 -0.31 -14.88
C ASN A 12 2.33 0.72 -14.46
N GLU A 13 3.42 0.84 -15.21
CA GLU A 13 4.48 1.85 -14.97
C GLU A 13 3.97 3.29 -15.08
N LYS A 14 2.88 3.53 -15.81
CA LYS A 14 2.24 4.84 -15.87
C LYS A 14 1.74 5.24 -14.47
N GLY A 15 2.31 6.31 -13.92
CA GLY A 15 1.99 6.84 -12.59
C GLY A 15 2.87 6.31 -11.44
N LEU A 16 3.78 5.36 -11.70
CA LEU A 16 4.76 4.94 -10.70
C LEU A 16 5.85 6.02 -10.53
N PRO A 17 6.13 6.47 -9.29
CA PRO A 17 7.24 7.39 -9.03
C PRO A 17 8.57 6.84 -9.57
N LYS A 18 9.37 7.70 -10.21
CA LYS A 18 10.65 7.30 -10.87
C LYS A 18 11.65 6.67 -9.90
N ASP A 19 11.58 6.99 -8.62
CA ASP A 19 12.40 6.43 -7.52
C ASP A 19 11.94 5.04 -7.05
N ILE A 20 10.67 4.70 -7.29
CA ILE A 20 10.11 3.34 -7.11
C ILE A 20 10.36 2.48 -8.36
N SER A 21 10.74 3.10 -9.49
CA SER A 21 11.02 2.40 -10.76
C SER A 21 12.26 1.49 -10.66
N GLY A 22 12.02 0.24 -10.31
CA GLY A 22 13.02 -0.82 -10.24
C GLY A 22 12.35 -2.17 -10.13
N LYS A 23 13.07 -3.25 -10.50
CA LYS A 23 12.61 -4.62 -10.25
C LYS A 23 12.73 -4.93 -8.74
N LYS A 24 11.81 -4.41 -7.93
CA LYS A 24 11.77 -4.64 -6.48
C LYS A 24 10.50 -5.39 -6.11
N ASP A 25 10.65 -6.40 -5.27
CA ASP A 25 9.50 -7.09 -4.68
C ASP A 25 8.82 -6.16 -3.68
N ALA A 26 7.49 -6.12 -3.74
CA ALA A 26 6.68 -5.32 -2.85
C ALA A 26 5.40 -6.06 -2.49
N LEU A 27 4.81 -5.67 -1.35
CA LEU A 27 3.39 -5.80 -1.16
C LEU A 27 2.71 -4.62 -1.84
N VAL A 28 1.65 -4.88 -2.59
CA VAL A 28 0.88 -3.85 -3.28
C VAL A 28 -0.58 -3.96 -2.86
N LEU A 29 -1.07 -2.95 -2.17
CA LEU A 29 -2.46 -2.83 -1.76
C LEU A 29 -3.17 -1.89 -2.73
N ILE A 30 -4.10 -2.43 -3.52
CA ILE A 30 -4.95 -1.63 -4.42
C ILE A 30 -6.29 -1.37 -3.74
N LEU A 31 -6.66 -0.10 -3.67
CA LEU A 31 -7.87 0.41 -2.99
C LEU A 31 -8.62 1.41 -3.88
N SER A 32 -9.93 1.48 -3.67
CA SER A 32 -10.75 2.63 -4.08
C SER A 32 -11.05 3.45 -2.84
N ILE A 33 -10.58 4.69 -2.82
CA ILE A 33 -10.78 5.63 -1.72
C ILE A 33 -11.82 6.65 -2.16
N THR A 34 -12.76 6.98 -1.29
CA THR A 34 -13.74 8.06 -1.51
C THR A 34 -13.54 9.14 -0.45
N ASN A 35 -13.32 10.38 -0.89
CA ASN A 35 -13.30 11.51 0.03
C ASN A 35 -14.75 11.86 0.43
N LYS A 36 -15.15 11.48 1.65
CA LYS A 36 -16.47 11.79 2.21
C LYS A 36 -16.51 13.09 3.01
N SER A 37 -15.40 13.82 3.08
CA SER A 37 -15.34 15.10 3.78
C SER A 37 -15.83 16.23 2.87
N GLU A 38 -16.19 17.36 3.47
CA GLU A 38 -16.60 18.57 2.72
C GLU A 38 -15.41 19.38 2.16
N LYS A 39 -14.17 18.92 2.41
CA LYS A 39 -12.94 19.64 2.05
C LYS A 39 -12.09 18.80 1.10
N GLU A 40 -11.14 19.44 0.44
CA GLU A 40 -10.07 18.73 -0.24
C GLU A 40 -9.25 17.92 0.78
N VAL A 41 -8.90 16.68 0.41
CA VAL A 41 -8.01 15.80 1.18
C VAL A 41 -6.76 15.52 0.38
N LYS A 42 -5.59 15.70 0.98
CA LYS A 42 -4.29 15.43 0.36
C LYS A 42 -3.79 14.09 0.84
N LEU A 43 -3.93 13.03 0.04
CA LEU A 43 -3.65 11.66 0.50
C LEU A 43 -2.22 11.49 1.06
N LEU A 44 -1.23 12.18 0.47
CA LEU A 44 0.15 12.14 0.95
C LEU A 44 0.36 12.73 2.35
N ALA A 45 -0.38 13.79 2.68
CA ALA A 45 -0.21 14.52 3.95
C ALA A 45 -1.20 14.04 5.02
N ASP A 46 -2.43 13.74 4.62
CA ASP A 46 -3.55 13.52 5.55
C ASP A 46 -3.82 12.03 5.79
N PHE A 47 -3.42 11.14 4.87
CA PHE A 47 -3.73 9.71 4.94
C PHE A 47 -2.48 8.84 5.17
N ILE A 48 -1.44 8.96 4.35
CA ILE A 48 -0.26 8.07 4.41
C ILE A 48 0.51 8.10 5.73
N PRO A 49 0.70 9.25 6.38
CA PRO A 49 1.32 9.31 7.70
C PRO A 49 0.58 8.45 8.73
N ASN A 50 -0.69 8.14 8.46
CA ASN A 50 -1.60 7.52 9.40
C ASN A 50 -1.84 6.02 9.19
N VAL A 51 -1.16 5.40 8.22
CA VAL A 51 -1.37 4.00 7.87
C VAL A 51 -0.06 3.24 7.69
N ALA A 52 -0.08 1.95 8.01
CA ALA A 52 1.05 1.05 7.83
C ALA A 52 0.59 -0.37 7.44
N MET A 53 1.50 -1.16 6.92
CA MET A 53 1.30 -2.60 6.75
C MET A 53 2.08 -3.36 7.81
N VAL A 54 1.38 -4.20 8.56
CA VAL A 54 1.96 -5.06 9.61
C VAL A 54 1.75 -6.52 9.23
N GLY A 55 2.80 -7.34 9.30
CA GLY A 55 2.74 -8.76 8.95
C GLY A 55 3.17 -9.68 10.10
N TYR A 56 2.27 -10.57 10.54
CA TYR A 56 2.53 -11.55 11.60
C TYR A 56 2.50 -12.99 11.06
N PRO A 57 3.34 -13.91 11.59
CA PRO A 57 4.24 -13.76 12.74
C PRO A 57 5.63 -13.21 12.37
N ILE A 58 5.86 -12.82 11.12
CA ILE A 58 7.20 -12.43 10.64
C ILE A 58 7.74 -11.18 11.32
N GLY A 59 6.85 -10.30 11.83
CA GLY A 59 7.23 -9.02 12.41
C GLY A 59 7.55 -7.98 11.33
N TYR A 60 6.81 -7.99 10.23
CA TYR A 60 6.94 -6.99 9.18
C TYR A 60 6.22 -5.71 9.60
N TYR A 61 6.85 -4.56 9.41
CA TYR A 61 6.25 -3.24 9.60
C TYR A 61 6.80 -2.31 8.51
N ASN A 62 5.92 -1.66 7.75
CA ASN A 62 6.34 -0.73 6.72
C ASN A 62 5.28 0.35 6.49
N GLN A 63 5.71 1.61 6.47
CA GLN A 63 4.89 2.73 6.02
C GLN A 63 5.09 2.89 4.51
N GLY A 64 4.04 2.58 3.75
CA GLY A 64 4.12 2.47 2.30
C GLY A 64 4.13 3.81 1.56
N TYR A 65 4.30 3.72 0.24
CA TYR A 65 4.19 4.85 -0.69
C TYR A 65 2.91 4.73 -1.51
N ILE A 66 2.17 5.82 -1.67
CA ILE A 66 0.93 5.87 -2.46
C ILE A 66 1.14 6.54 -3.82
N TYR A 67 0.42 6.06 -4.82
CA TYR A 67 0.28 6.73 -6.12
C TYR A 67 -1.10 6.43 -6.73
N ALA A 68 -1.54 7.35 -7.59
CA ALA A 68 -2.77 7.20 -8.33
C ALA A 68 -2.60 6.16 -9.43
N LEU A 69 -3.66 5.37 -9.69
CA LEU A 69 -3.71 4.41 -10.79
C LEU A 69 -4.51 4.92 -12.00
N ASP A 70 -5.05 6.13 -11.91
CA ASP A 70 -5.71 6.80 -13.03
C ASP A 70 -4.72 7.68 -13.80
N GLU A 71 -5.19 8.34 -14.86
CA GLU A 71 -4.35 9.23 -15.68
C GLU A 71 -3.89 10.49 -14.93
N SER A 72 -4.50 10.78 -13.78
CA SER A 72 -4.17 11.95 -12.96
C SER A 72 -3.14 11.54 -11.91
N GLU A 73 -1.89 11.97 -12.07
CA GLU A 73 -0.86 11.76 -11.04
C GLU A 73 -1.13 12.56 -9.74
N ASP A 74 -2.23 13.32 -9.68
CA ASP A 74 -2.62 14.07 -8.49
C ASP A 74 -3.09 13.14 -7.36
N LEU A 75 -2.71 13.46 -6.12
CA LEU A 75 -3.12 12.73 -4.92
C LEU A 75 -4.00 13.59 -4.00
N ASN A 76 -4.43 14.74 -4.49
CA ASN A 76 -5.44 15.58 -3.87
C ASN A 76 -6.82 15.13 -4.36
N MET A 77 -7.78 15.00 -3.44
CA MET A 77 -9.13 14.54 -3.73
C MET A 77 -10.15 15.59 -3.32
N GLN A 78 -10.98 16.01 -4.25
CA GLN A 78 -12.11 16.89 -3.97
C GLN A 78 -13.20 16.15 -3.17
N SER A 79 -14.10 16.92 -2.55
CA SER A 79 -15.26 16.35 -1.85
C SER A 79 -16.09 15.47 -2.78
N GLY A 80 -16.43 14.26 -2.34
CA GLY A 80 -17.19 13.27 -3.10
C GLY A 80 -16.38 12.50 -4.14
N GLU A 81 -15.13 12.87 -4.41
CA GLU A 81 -14.30 12.19 -5.40
C GLU A 81 -13.97 10.76 -4.94
N THR A 82 -14.03 9.81 -5.88
CA THR A 82 -13.55 8.45 -5.68
C THR A 82 -12.39 8.18 -6.60
N ARG A 83 -11.28 7.68 -6.04
CA ARG A 83 -10.05 7.42 -6.76
C ARG A 83 -9.54 6.02 -6.50
N LYS A 84 -8.99 5.39 -7.54
CA LYS A 84 -8.29 4.11 -7.42
C LYS A 84 -6.79 4.38 -7.23
N VAL A 85 -6.23 3.86 -6.14
CA VAL A 85 -4.84 4.07 -5.75
C VAL A 85 -4.14 2.74 -5.47
N ALA A 86 -2.83 2.76 -5.55
CA ALA A 86 -1.98 1.69 -5.03
C ALA A 86 -1.10 2.21 -3.91
N ILE A 87 -0.99 1.43 -2.84
CA ILE A 87 -0.01 1.64 -1.77
C ILE A 87 0.98 0.49 -1.82
N THR A 88 2.27 0.83 -1.94
CA THR A 88 3.34 -0.14 -2.07
C THR A 88 4.21 -0.16 -0.82
N PHE A 89 4.50 -1.36 -0.34
CA PHE A 89 5.33 -1.60 0.84
C PHE A 89 6.53 -2.45 0.41
N ALA A 90 7.72 -1.90 0.59
CA ALA A 90 8.94 -2.52 0.08
C ALA A 90 9.21 -3.88 0.78
N VAL A 91 9.69 -4.86 0.01
CA VAL A 91 10.15 -6.16 0.55
C VAL A 91 11.60 -6.37 0.16
N SER A 92 12.50 -5.74 0.91
CA SER A 92 13.96 -5.89 0.78
C SER A 92 14.49 -6.93 1.76
N ASN A 93 15.73 -7.39 1.57
CA ASN A 93 16.38 -8.30 2.54
C ASN A 93 16.55 -7.69 3.94
N GLY A 94 16.58 -6.36 4.06
CA GLY A 94 16.61 -5.66 5.35
C GLY A 94 15.27 -5.72 6.10
N LEU A 95 14.15 -5.87 5.37
CA LEU A 95 12.81 -5.97 5.94
C LEU A 95 12.36 -7.42 6.09
N VAL A 96 12.55 -8.22 5.04
CA VAL A 96 12.21 -9.64 4.98
C VAL A 96 13.32 -10.37 4.24
N ARG A 97 14.17 -11.07 5.00
CA ARG A 97 15.24 -11.90 4.44
C ARG A 97 14.68 -12.96 3.48
N GLN A 98 15.44 -13.32 2.44
CA GLN A 98 14.95 -14.20 1.37
C GLN A 98 14.41 -15.53 1.89
N GLU A 99 15.07 -16.15 2.86
CA GLU A 99 14.67 -17.42 3.47
C GLU A 99 13.32 -17.35 4.19
N ARG A 100 12.92 -16.15 4.64
CA ARG A 100 11.64 -15.91 5.33
C ARG A 100 10.50 -15.58 4.37
N ARG A 101 10.76 -15.33 3.08
CA ARG A 101 9.73 -14.90 2.11
C ARG A 101 8.60 -15.91 1.90
N LYS A 102 8.89 -17.21 2.00
CA LYS A 102 7.86 -18.27 1.91
C LYS A 102 6.86 -18.22 3.07
N GLN A 103 7.32 -17.86 4.28
CA GLN A 103 6.45 -17.66 5.45
C GLN A 103 5.78 -16.29 5.40
N PHE A 104 6.48 -15.26 4.92
CA PHE A 104 5.94 -13.92 4.72
C PHE A 104 4.68 -13.92 3.86
N ILE A 105 4.68 -14.58 2.70
CA ILE A 105 3.50 -14.63 1.81
C ILE A 105 2.27 -15.28 2.47
N LYS A 106 2.49 -16.11 3.51
CA LYS A 106 1.44 -16.79 4.27
C LYS A 106 1.06 -16.06 5.57
N SER A 107 1.67 -14.90 5.83
CA SER A 107 1.40 -14.11 7.03
C SER A 107 0.02 -13.49 6.98
N ASP A 108 -0.54 -13.22 8.15
CA ASP A 108 -1.67 -12.30 8.25
C ASP A 108 -1.13 -10.88 8.13
N PHE A 109 -1.72 -10.13 7.22
CA PHE A 109 -1.37 -8.75 6.94
C PHE A 109 -2.46 -7.82 7.42
N TYR A 110 -2.07 -6.85 8.22
CA TYR A 110 -2.95 -5.84 8.79
C TYR A 110 -2.61 -4.53 8.13
N PHE A 111 -3.53 -4.01 7.31
CA PHE A 111 -3.49 -2.61 6.93
C PHE A 111 -3.99 -1.81 8.12
N ASP A 112 -3.04 -1.32 8.91
CA ASP A 112 -3.25 -0.72 10.20
C ASP A 112 -3.44 0.80 10.08
N MET A 113 -4.51 1.32 10.68
CA MET A 113 -4.85 2.74 10.72
C MET A 113 -4.71 3.28 12.16
N SER A 114 -3.68 2.82 12.88
CA SER A 114 -3.51 2.99 14.33
C SER A 114 -3.29 4.42 14.81
N VAL A 115 -3.00 5.37 13.94
CA VAL A 115 -2.94 6.81 14.29
C VAL A 115 -4.02 7.62 13.57
N TYR A 116 -4.90 6.95 12.81
CA TYR A 116 -6.09 7.57 12.26
C TYR A 116 -7.14 7.77 13.37
N PRO A 117 -7.98 8.82 13.33
CA PRO A 117 -8.97 9.08 14.38
C PRO A 117 -9.91 7.91 14.70
N ILE A 118 -10.03 6.96 13.75
CA ILE A 118 -10.73 5.71 13.93
C ILE A 118 -9.71 4.57 13.81
N HIS A 119 -9.27 4.06 14.96
CA HIS A 119 -8.35 2.91 15.06
C HIS A 119 -9.01 1.64 14.51
N LYS A 120 -8.71 1.31 13.26
CA LYS A 120 -9.21 0.11 12.57
C LYS A 120 -8.08 -0.56 11.81
N SER A 121 -8.26 -1.83 11.51
CA SER A 121 -7.39 -2.55 10.60
C SER A 121 -8.21 -3.35 9.61
N ILE A 122 -7.67 -3.50 8.41
CA ILE A 122 -8.17 -4.47 7.43
C ILE A 122 -7.21 -5.65 7.44
N VAL A 123 -7.74 -6.84 7.67
CA VAL A 123 -6.95 -8.07 7.76
C VAL A 123 -7.00 -8.83 6.44
N PHE A 124 -5.84 -9.25 5.95
CA PHE A 124 -5.67 -10.13 4.81
C PHE A 124 -4.98 -11.41 5.26
N HIS A 125 -5.63 -12.55 5.04
CA HIS A 125 -5.09 -13.86 5.38
C HIS A 125 -4.21 -14.38 4.24
N GLY A 126 -2.92 -14.02 4.29
CA GLY A 126 -1.99 -14.23 3.18
C GLY A 126 -2.18 -13.22 2.04
N VAL A 127 -1.40 -13.41 0.97
CA VAL A 127 -1.38 -12.53 -0.20
C VAL A 127 -1.34 -13.32 -1.49
N GLU A 128 -1.93 -12.74 -2.53
CA GLU A 128 -1.85 -13.29 -3.88
C GLU A 128 -0.46 -13.02 -4.46
N LYS A 129 0.25 -14.08 -4.83
CA LYS A 129 1.55 -13.96 -5.48
C LYS A 129 1.35 -13.78 -6.99
N VAL A 130 1.93 -12.72 -7.53
CA VAL A 130 1.99 -12.40 -8.96
C VAL A 130 3.39 -12.68 -9.49
#